data_AF-A0A6J0CWV1-F1
#
_entry.id   AF-A0A6J0CWV1-F1
#
_cell.length_a   1.000
_cell.length_b   1.000
_cell.length_c   1.000
_cell.angle_alpha   90.00
_cell.angle_beta   90.00
_cell.angle_gamma   90.00
#
_symmetry.space_group_name_H-M   'P 1'
#
loop_
_entity.id
_entity.type
_entity.pdbx_description
1 polymer ?
#
loop_
_entity_poly.entity_id
_entity_poly.type
_entity_poly.pdbx_seq_one_letter_code
_entity_poly.pdbx_strand_id
1 'polypeptide(L)'
;MLSRFFIIKESFLLYYSESEKKSFETNKYFNIHPKGVIPLGGCLVEAREEPSMPYAMKISHQDFHGNVLLAAESEFEQTQWLEMLQESGKVTWKNAQLGEAMIKSLEAQGLQLAKEKQEYLDKLMEETEELCLQREQREELERLNQVLEAEKQQFEEVVQELRVEQEQIKRELELTARCLKGVEQEKKELRNLTESLQRTLEELSIEKKKTLEMLEEDKNQPQPSTNQSEQPLASDGLHSNLRQIEERMQELLAEKLLAEKRMKENEERSRALEEEREFYSSQSQALQNSLQELTAEKLQAERELKAEVKVRMDLERRLREAEAALRSLEQGLNSKVRNKEKEERMRADVSHLKRFFEECIRNAELEAKMPVIMKNSVYIHKAATRRIKSCRFHRRRSSTSWNDMKPSQSFMTSQLEANNIEELKEVAKRLSRDQRFRESIYHIMATQPGATALPRGGK
;
A
#
# COMPACT_ATOMS: atom_id res chain seq x y z
N MET A 1 32.83 -102.26 -14.18
CA MET A 1 32.36 -100.86 -14.09
C MET A 1 31.33 -100.62 -15.17
N LEU A 2 30.26 -99.88 -14.88
CA LEU A 2 29.31 -99.47 -15.93
C LEU A 2 29.86 -98.20 -16.59
N SER A 3 30.29 -98.31 -17.84
CA SER A 3 30.70 -97.15 -18.65
C SER A 3 29.48 -96.25 -18.90
N ARG A 4 29.63 -94.95 -18.65
CA ARG A 4 28.57 -93.94 -18.81
C ARG A 4 29.15 -92.72 -19.53
N PHE A 5 28.28 -92.03 -20.25
CA PHE A 5 28.65 -90.82 -20.98
C PHE A 5 28.27 -89.59 -20.16
N PHE A 6 29.20 -88.65 -19.99
CA PHE A 6 29.03 -87.47 -19.12
C PHE A 6 29.12 -86.17 -19.93
N ILE A 7 28.27 -85.19 -19.58
CA ILE A 7 28.28 -83.84 -20.15
C ILE A 7 28.20 -82.85 -19.00
N ILE A 8 29.05 -81.82 -19.01
CA ILE A 8 28.92 -80.68 -18.11
C ILE A 8 28.23 -79.53 -18.86
N LYS A 9 27.15 -79.00 -18.28
CA LYS A 9 26.45 -77.82 -18.80
C LYS A 9 25.96 -76.94 -17.65
N GLU A 10 26.29 -75.65 -17.69
CA GLU A 10 25.71 -74.61 -16.81
C GLU A 10 25.74 -74.98 -15.31
N SER A 11 26.85 -75.57 -14.84
CA SER A 11 27.05 -76.06 -13.45
C SER A 11 26.35 -77.38 -13.09
N PHE A 12 25.88 -78.15 -14.07
CA PHE A 12 25.32 -79.48 -13.88
C PHE A 12 26.16 -80.52 -14.61
N LEU A 13 26.41 -81.63 -13.94
CA LEU A 13 26.96 -82.84 -14.55
C LEU A 13 25.81 -83.79 -14.89
N LEU A 14 25.62 -84.00 -16.19
CA LEU A 14 24.59 -84.85 -16.78
C LEU A 14 25.24 -86.19 -17.14
N TYR A 15 24.62 -87.31 -16.77
CA TYR A 15 25.09 -88.62 -17.21
C TYR A 15 24.04 -89.40 -18.01
N TYR A 16 24.52 -90.13 -19.00
CA TYR A 16 23.76 -90.82 -20.03
C TYR A 16 24.22 -92.28 -20.14
N SER A 17 23.47 -93.10 -20.89
CA SER A 17 23.95 -94.41 -21.31
C SER A 17 25.16 -94.28 -22.23
N GLU A 18 26.06 -95.26 -22.23
CA GLU A 18 27.14 -95.35 -23.22
C GLU A 18 26.62 -95.39 -24.68
N SER A 19 25.44 -95.97 -24.91
CA SER A 19 24.81 -95.99 -26.25
C SER A 19 24.52 -94.58 -26.81
N GLU A 20 24.32 -93.59 -25.94
CA GLU A 20 24.00 -92.21 -26.34
C GLU A 20 25.25 -91.43 -26.78
N LYS A 21 26.46 -91.92 -26.48
CA LYS A 21 27.73 -91.34 -26.92
C LYS A 21 27.81 -91.30 -28.45
N LYS A 22 27.50 -92.41 -29.13
CA LYS A 22 27.54 -92.52 -30.60
C LYS A 22 26.56 -91.56 -31.28
N SER A 23 25.37 -91.40 -30.70
CA SER A 23 24.34 -90.49 -31.22
C SER A 23 24.73 -89.01 -31.04
N PHE A 24 25.36 -88.67 -29.91
CA PHE A 24 25.89 -87.33 -29.66
C PHE A 24 27.02 -86.97 -30.61
N GLU A 25 27.99 -87.88 -30.81
CA GLU A 25 29.12 -87.68 -31.73
C GLU A 25 28.67 -87.50 -33.19
N THR A 26 27.60 -88.20 -33.60
CA THR A 26 27.09 -88.15 -34.98
C THR A 26 26.22 -86.91 -35.24
N ASN A 27 25.29 -86.59 -34.33
CA ASN A 27 24.26 -85.58 -34.59
C ASN A 27 24.51 -84.23 -33.91
N LYS A 28 25.47 -84.14 -32.97
CA LYS A 28 25.75 -82.96 -32.14
C LYS A 28 24.57 -82.41 -31.31
N TYR A 29 23.46 -83.12 -31.25
CA TYR A 29 22.34 -82.85 -30.34
C TYR A 29 22.40 -83.82 -29.16
N PHE A 30 22.23 -83.31 -27.94
CA PHE A 30 22.15 -84.14 -26.73
C PHE A 30 20.68 -84.44 -26.39
N ASN A 31 20.43 -85.61 -25.80
CA ASN A 31 19.12 -85.96 -25.27
C ASN A 31 18.78 -85.06 -24.08
N ILE A 32 17.62 -84.41 -24.08
CA ILE A 32 17.18 -83.51 -22.99
C ILE A 32 16.80 -84.25 -21.69
N HIS A 33 16.75 -85.59 -21.71
CA HIS A 33 16.41 -86.44 -20.58
C HIS A 33 17.62 -87.31 -20.16
N PRO A 34 18.54 -86.78 -19.34
CA PRO A 34 19.64 -87.56 -18.78
C PRO A 34 19.14 -88.63 -17.81
N LYS A 35 19.95 -89.67 -17.60
CA LYS A 35 19.67 -90.69 -16.57
C LYS A 35 19.84 -90.15 -15.15
N GLY A 36 20.51 -89.01 -15.00
CA GLY A 36 20.58 -88.26 -13.78
C GLY A 36 21.37 -86.97 -13.97
N VAL A 37 21.14 -86.07 -13.02
CA VAL A 37 21.70 -84.72 -13.00
C VAL A 37 22.35 -84.52 -11.64
N ILE A 38 23.61 -84.11 -11.63
CA ILE A 38 24.35 -83.78 -10.40
C ILE A 38 24.61 -82.27 -10.42
N PRO A 39 24.05 -81.49 -9.48
CA PRO A 39 24.40 -80.08 -9.35
C PRO A 39 25.85 -79.96 -8.86
N LEU A 40 26.68 -79.21 -9.58
CA LEU A 40 28.09 -78.98 -9.22
C LEU A 40 28.27 -77.73 -8.36
N GLY A 41 27.24 -76.89 -8.23
CA GLY A 41 27.25 -75.74 -7.33
C GLY A 41 27.51 -76.19 -5.89
N GLY A 42 28.54 -75.62 -5.26
CA GLY A 42 28.92 -75.94 -3.88
C GLY A 42 29.57 -77.32 -3.67
N CYS A 43 29.74 -78.14 -4.71
CA CYS A 43 30.37 -79.44 -4.60
C CYS A 43 31.89 -79.34 -4.42
N LEU A 44 32.43 -80.16 -3.51
CA LEU A 44 33.87 -80.37 -3.37
C LEU A 44 34.29 -81.53 -4.28
N VAL A 45 35.17 -81.23 -5.24
CA VAL A 45 35.68 -82.20 -6.22
C VAL A 45 37.17 -82.40 -5.97
N GLU A 46 37.55 -83.63 -5.58
CA GLU A 46 38.92 -84.01 -5.20
C GLU A 46 39.39 -85.22 -6.00
N ALA A 47 40.68 -85.27 -6.34
CA ALA A 47 41.31 -86.46 -6.89
C ALA A 47 41.47 -87.53 -5.79
N ARG A 48 41.21 -88.80 -6.13
CA ARG A 48 41.36 -89.93 -5.22
C ARG A 48 41.95 -91.12 -5.95
N GLU A 49 42.83 -91.85 -5.30
CA GLU A 49 43.33 -93.14 -5.79
C GLU A 49 42.68 -94.25 -4.98
N GLU A 50 41.98 -95.17 -5.65
CA GLU A 50 41.45 -96.39 -5.03
C GLU A 50 42.15 -97.63 -5.62
N PRO A 51 42.32 -98.73 -4.85
CA PRO A 51 43.07 -99.91 -5.30
C PRO A 51 42.58 -100.56 -6.61
N SER A 52 41.34 -100.25 -7.04
CA SER A 52 40.74 -100.71 -8.29
C SER A 52 40.50 -99.60 -9.32
N MET A 53 40.77 -98.34 -8.97
CA MET A 53 40.54 -97.13 -9.78
C MET A 53 41.66 -96.11 -9.53
N PRO A 54 42.78 -96.17 -10.27
CA PRO A 54 43.94 -95.31 -10.02
C PRO A 54 43.65 -93.82 -10.31
N TYR A 55 42.74 -93.51 -11.24
CA TYR A 55 42.43 -92.13 -11.64
C TYR A 55 41.00 -91.72 -11.23
N ALA A 56 40.65 -91.90 -9.96
CA ALA A 56 39.31 -91.57 -9.47
C ALA A 56 39.17 -90.09 -9.06
N MET A 57 37.95 -89.57 -9.17
CA MET A 57 37.54 -88.23 -8.75
C MET A 57 36.32 -88.38 -7.87
N LYS A 58 36.37 -87.76 -6.70
CA LYS A 58 35.30 -87.79 -5.71
C LYS A 58 34.56 -86.45 -5.72
N ILE A 59 33.26 -86.50 -5.99
CA ILE A 59 32.35 -85.35 -5.86
C ILE A 59 31.55 -85.53 -4.58
N SER A 60 31.62 -84.54 -3.69
CA SER A 60 30.92 -84.54 -2.41
C SER A 60 30.21 -83.20 -2.15
N HIS A 61 29.04 -83.26 -1.53
CA HIS A 61 28.26 -82.09 -1.12
C HIS A 61 27.66 -82.36 0.27
N GLN A 62 27.45 -81.32 1.08
CA GLN A 62 26.88 -81.46 2.43
C GLN A 62 25.46 -82.04 2.39
N ASP A 63 24.72 -81.75 1.34
CA ASP A 63 23.35 -82.24 1.14
C ASP A 63 23.27 -83.59 0.40
N PHE A 64 24.40 -84.21 0.03
CA PHE A 64 24.38 -85.53 -0.61
C PHE A 64 24.39 -86.63 0.45
N HIS A 65 23.44 -87.55 0.37
CA HIS A 65 23.44 -88.81 1.13
C HIS A 65 24.42 -89.85 0.54
N GLY A 66 25.65 -89.43 0.20
CA GLY A 66 26.68 -90.26 -0.42
C GLY A 66 27.69 -89.47 -1.25
N ASN A 67 28.88 -90.06 -1.49
CA ASN A 67 29.89 -89.48 -2.39
C ASN A 67 29.76 -90.09 -3.79
N VAL A 68 29.83 -89.27 -4.83
CA VAL A 68 29.88 -89.77 -6.21
C VAL A 68 31.35 -89.96 -6.60
N LEU A 69 31.70 -91.18 -7.01
CA LEU A 69 33.03 -91.52 -7.51
C LEU A 69 32.97 -91.69 -9.03
N LEU A 70 33.82 -90.94 -9.74
CA LEU A 70 34.03 -91.04 -11.18
C LEU A 70 35.46 -91.55 -11.41
N ALA A 71 35.68 -92.37 -12.42
CA ALA A 71 37.02 -92.83 -12.79
C ALA A 71 37.32 -92.37 -14.22
N ALA A 72 38.51 -91.79 -14.43
CA ALA A 72 39.03 -91.42 -15.73
C ALA A 72 39.92 -92.54 -16.31
N GLU A 73 40.13 -92.53 -17.62
CA GLU A 73 40.97 -93.53 -18.29
C GLU A 73 42.47 -93.21 -18.16
N SER A 74 42.81 -91.94 -17.89
CA SER A 74 44.18 -91.47 -17.70
C SER A 74 44.27 -90.33 -16.67
N GLU A 75 45.47 -90.11 -16.14
CA GLU A 75 45.81 -88.97 -15.26
C GLU A 75 45.55 -87.61 -15.95
N PHE A 76 45.79 -87.55 -17.26
CA PHE A 76 45.54 -86.34 -18.06
C PHE A 76 44.04 -86.00 -18.10
N GLU A 77 43.19 -86.98 -18.40
CA GLU A 77 41.74 -86.79 -18.40
C GLU A 77 41.21 -86.47 -17.00
N GLN A 78 41.74 -87.13 -15.96
CA GLN A 78 41.38 -86.85 -14.57
C GLN A 78 41.61 -85.38 -14.23
N THR A 79 42.79 -84.85 -14.58
CA THR A 79 43.14 -83.44 -14.33
C THR A 79 42.22 -82.49 -15.09
N GLN A 80 41.97 -82.76 -16.37
CA GLN A 80 41.10 -81.94 -17.21
C GLN A 80 39.64 -81.92 -16.69
N TRP A 81 39.10 -83.08 -16.33
CA TRP A 81 37.74 -83.17 -15.77
C TRP A 81 37.65 -82.53 -14.39
N LEU A 82 38.69 -82.64 -13.56
CA LEU A 82 38.75 -81.98 -12.26
C LEU A 82 38.62 -80.47 -12.40
N GLU A 83 39.40 -79.86 -13.30
CA GLU A 83 39.36 -78.42 -13.58
C GLU A 83 37.98 -77.99 -14.12
N MET A 84 37.43 -78.72 -15.10
CA MET A 84 36.12 -78.40 -15.67
C MET A 84 34.98 -78.49 -14.65
N LEU A 85 35.00 -79.50 -13.77
CA LEU A 85 34.00 -79.67 -12.72
C LEU A 85 34.10 -78.55 -11.68
N GLN A 86 35.32 -78.19 -11.26
CA GLN A 86 35.56 -77.10 -10.32
C GLN A 86 35.17 -75.73 -10.89
N GLU A 87 35.52 -75.44 -12.15
CA GLU A 87 35.18 -74.15 -12.77
C GLU A 87 33.67 -74.03 -13.01
N SER A 88 33.03 -75.13 -13.41
CA SER A 88 31.58 -75.16 -13.60
C SER A 88 30.82 -74.95 -12.29
N GLY A 89 31.32 -75.44 -11.15
CA GLY A 89 30.74 -75.15 -9.83
C GLY A 89 30.74 -73.66 -9.47
N LYS A 90 31.68 -72.87 -9.99
CA LYS A 90 31.78 -71.41 -9.74
C LYS A 90 30.81 -70.58 -10.60
N VAL A 91 30.34 -71.11 -11.72
CA VAL A 91 29.47 -70.37 -12.67
C VAL A 91 28.14 -69.97 -12.03
N THR A 92 27.52 -70.85 -11.23
CA THR A 92 26.27 -70.54 -10.51
C THR A 92 26.44 -69.37 -9.54
N TRP A 93 27.57 -69.33 -8.82
CA TRP A 93 27.87 -68.24 -7.88
C TRP A 93 28.09 -66.90 -8.60
N LYS A 94 28.85 -66.90 -9.70
CA LYS A 94 29.06 -65.72 -10.54
C LYS A 94 27.74 -65.18 -11.10
N ASN A 95 26.84 -66.05 -11.56
CA ASN A 95 25.53 -65.65 -12.07
C ASN A 95 24.61 -65.07 -10.99
N ALA A 96 24.61 -65.66 -9.78
CA ALA A 96 23.87 -65.11 -8.65
C ALA A 96 24.39 -63.71 -8.25
N GLN A 97 25.71 -63.52 -8.23
CA GLN A 97 26.34 -62.23 -7.96
C GLN A 97 25.97 -61.17 -9.01
N LEU A 98 25.96 -61.54 -10.30
CA LEU A 98 25.53 -60.65 -11.39
C LEU A 98 24.05 -60.29 -11.27
N GLY A 99 23.18 -61.25 -10.94
CA GLY A 99 21.76 -61.01 -10.73
C GLY A 99 21.50 -60.06 -9.55
N GLU A 100 22.18 -60.27 -8.43
CA GLU A 100 22.10 -59.38 -7.27
C GLU A 100 22.61 -57.96 -7.59
N ALA A 101 23.72 -57.84 -8.32
CA ALA A 101 24.23 -56.54 -8.77
C ALA A 101 23.25 -55.82 -9.71
N MET A 102 22.60 -56.55 -10.61
CA MET A 102 21.59 -56.00 -11.52
C MET A 102 20.35 -55.53 -10.77
N ILE A 103 19.85 -56.32 -9.82
CA ILE A 103 18.70 -55.93 -8.98
C ILE A 103 19.03 -54.67 -8.19
N LYS A 104 20.19 -54.62 -7.52
CA LYS A 104 20.63 -53.42 -6.79
C LYS A 104 20.74 -52.19 -7.69
N SER A 105 21.22 -52.36 -8.93
CA SER A 105 21.28 -51.26 -9.90
C SER A 105 19.89 -50.77 -10.29
N LEU A 106 18.93 -51.67 -10.51
CA LEU A 106 17.56 -51.30 -10.86
C LEU A 106 16.83 -50.63 -9.69
N GLU A 107 17.03 -51.12 -8.46
CA GLU A 107 16.49 -50.50 -7.24
C GLU A 107 17.05 -49.09 -7.04
N ALA A 108 18.36 -48.91 -7.24
CA ALA A 108 18.99 -47.59 -7.15
C ALA A 108 18.45 -46.62 -8.21
N GLN A 109 18.27 -47.08 -9.46
CA GLN A 109 17.66 -46.29 -10.52
C GLN A 109 16.19 -45.94 -10.20
N GLY A 110 15.41 -46.90 -9.70
CA GLY A 110 14.02 -46.67 -9.30
C GLY A 110 13.91 -45.66 -8.17
N LEU A 111 14.79 -45.74 -7.17
CA LEU A 111 14.86 -44.78 -6.07
C LEU A 111 15.26 -43.38 -6.58
N GLN A 112 16.22 -43.30 -7.49
CA GLN A 112 16.66 -42.04 -8.07
C GLN A 112 15.53 -41.37 -8.87
N LEU A 113 14.82 -42.13 -9.71
CA LEU A 113 13.66 -41.63 -10.45
C LEU A 113 12.54 -41.15 -9.53
N ALA A 114 12.29 -41.85 -8.42
CA ALA A 114 11.30 -41.42 -7.43
C ALA A 114 11.70 -40.10 -6.76
N LYS A 115 12.98 -39.93 -6.43
CA LYS A 115 13.51 -38.67 -5.89
C LYS A 115 13.38 -37.52 -6.90
N GLU A 116 13.82 -37.72 -8.13
CA GLU A 116 13.71 -36.71 -9.18
C GLU A 116 12.25 -36.31 -9.39
N LYS A 117 11.32 -37.28 -9.48
CA LYS A 117 9.89 -37.00 -9.58
C LYS A 117 9.37 -36.16 -8.42
N GLN A 118 9.78 -36.46 -7.18
CA GLN A 118 9.37 -35.67 -6.02
C GLN A 118 9.91 -34.24 -6.10
N GLU A 119 11.19 -34.06 -6.43
CA GLU A 119 11.80 -32.73 -6.59
C GLU A 119 11.12 -31.91 -7.69
N TYR A 120 10.70 -32.53 -8.79
CA TYR A 120 9.92 -31.86 -9.83
C TYR A 120 8.53 -31.43 -9.33
N LEU A 121 7.86 -32.27 -8.55
CA LEU A 121 6.56 -31.92 -7.96
C LEU A 121 6.68 -30.78 -6.95
N ASP A 122 7.71 -30.81 -6.10
CA ASP A 122 7.94 -29.76 -5.09
C ASP A 122 8.19 -28.40 -5.77
N LYS A 123 9.01 -28.37 -6.85
CA LYS A 123 9.23 -27.14 -7.65
C LYS A 123 7.96 -26.61 -8.28
N LEU A 124 7.13 -27.50 -8.86
CA LEU A 124 5.86 -27.10 -9.45
C LEU A 124 4.89 -26.54 -8.41
N MET A 125 4.89 -27.08 -7.19
CA MET A 125 4.11 -26.54 -6.09
C MET A 125 4.60 -25.14 -5.69
N GLU A 126 5.91 -24.97 -5.53
CA GLU A 126 6.52 -23.66 -5.22
C GLU A 126 6.17 -22.61 -6.28
N GLU A 127 6.35 -22.91 -7.57
CA GLU A 127 5.97 -22.03 -8.68
C GLU A 127 4.46 -21.70 -8.67
N THR A 128 3.60 -22.66 -8.32
CA THR A 128 2.16 -22.45 -8.24
C THR A 128 1.80 -21.52 -7.08
N GLU A 129 2.44 -21.69 -5.91
CA GLU A 129 2.25 -20.83 -4.75
C GLU A 129 2.71 -19.39 -5.04
N GLU A 130 3.87 -19.22 -5.68
CA GLU A 130 4.36 -17.91 -6.12
C GLU A 130 3.40 -17.22 -7.09
N LEU A 131 2.87 -17.95 -8.08
CA LEU A 131 1.88 -17.42 -9.02
C LEU A 131 0.56 -17.03 -8.34
N CYS A 132 0.11 -17.82 -7.36
CA CYS A 132 -1.05 -17.48 -6.54
C CYS A 132 -0.83 -16.16 -5.78
N LEU A 133 0.31 -16.01 -5.09
CA LEU A 133 0.66 -14.78 -4.37
C LEU A 133 0.74 -13.56 -5.30
N GLN A 134 1.37 -13.71 -6.47
CA GLN A 134 1.45 -12.63 -7.47
C GLN A 134 0.05 -12.23 -7.98
N ARG A 135 -0.84 -13.21 -8.17
CA ARG A 135 -2.22 -12.95 -8.58
C ARG A 135 -2.99 -12.21 -7.48
N GLU A 136 -2.88 -12.65 -6.23
CA GLU A 136 -3.51 -11.98 -5.09
C GLU A 136 -3.03 -10.53 -4.96
N GLN A 137 -1.72 -10.28 -5.03
CA GLN A 137 -1.15 -8.93 -5.02
C GLN A 137 -1.68 -8.07 -6.17
N ARG A 138 -1.80 -8.65 -7.37
CA ARG A 138 -2.36 -7.94 -8.52
C ARG A 138 -3.83 -7.59 -8.33
N GLU A 139 -4.64 -8.52 -7.81
CA GLU A 139 -6.05 -8.28 -7.51
C GLU A 139 -6.21 -7.20 -6.42
N GLU A 140 -5.35 -7.19 -5.39
CA GLU A 140 -5.32 -6.13 -4.37
C GLU A 140 -4.94 -4.77 -4.96
N LEU A 141 -3.94 -4.71 -5.83
CA LEU A 141 -3.56 -3.49 -6.54
C LEU A 141 -4.68 -2.98 -7.44
N GLU A 142 -5.38 -3.86 -8.15
CA GLU A 142 -6.53 -3.49 -8.99
C GLU A 142 -7.68 -2.95 -8.12
N ARG A 143 -7.97 -3.56 -6.97
CA ARG A 143 -8.95 -3.03 -6.00
C ARG A 143 -8.54 -1.66 -5.46
N LEU A 144 -7.29 -1.50 -5.04
CA LEU A 144 -6.79 -0.21 -4.53
C LEU A 144 -6.88 0.88 -5.61
N ASN A 145 -6.55 0.54 -6.86
CA ASN A 145 -6.65 1.47 -7.98
C ASN A 145 -8.10 1.92 -8.23
N GLN A 146 -9.08 1.00 -8.13
CA GLN A 146 -10.50 1.36 -8.23
C GLN A 146 -10.94 2.31 -7.11
N VAL A 147 -10.50 2.09 -5.87
CA VAL A 147 -10.80 3.00 -4.75
C VAL A 147 -10.18 4.37 -4.99
N LEU A 148 -8.90 4.42 -5.40
CA LEU A 148 -8.22 5.68 -5.70
C LEU A 148 -8.88 6.44 -6.86
N GLU A 149 -9.36 5.75 -7.89
CA GLU A 149 -10.06 6.36 -9.01
C GLU A 149 -11.43 6.90 -8.60
N ALA A 150 -12.16 6.18 -7.73
CA ALA A 150 -13.41 6.66 -7.16
C ALA A 150 -13.20 7.88 -6.24
N GLU A 151 -12.20 7.86 -5.36
CA GLU A 151 -11.85 9.01 -4.52
C GLU A 151 -11.46 10.22 -5.39
N LYS A 152 -10.66 10.01 -6.45
CA LYS A 152 -10.31 11.06 -7.40
C LYS A 152 -11.55 11.68 -8.05
N GLN A 153 -12.52 10.86 -8.48
CA GLN A 153 -13.78 11.36 -9.07
C GLN A 153 -14.56 12.20 -8.05
N GLN A 154 -14.69 11.74 -6.80
CA GLN A 154 -15.34 12.49 -5.72
C GLN A 154 -14.64 13.83 -5.46
N PHE A 155 -13.30 13.86 -5.45
CA PHE A 155 -12.55 15.11 -5.33
C PHE A 155 -12.81 16.07 -6.50
N GLU A 156 -12.87 15.55 -7.73
CA GLU A 156 -13.15 16.36 -8.91
C GLU A 156 -14.58 16.93 -8.89
N GLU A 157 -15.57 16.16 -8.42
CA GLU A 157 -16.95 16.62 -8.20
C GLU A 157 -17.02 17.75 -7.18
N VAL A 158 -16.44 17.58 -5.99
CA VAL A 158 -16.41 18.62 -4.94
C VAL A 158 -15.72 19.89 -5.45
N VAL A 159 -14.62 19.77 -6.19
CA VAL A 159 -13.94 20.94 -6.77
C VAL A 159 -14.83 21.64 -7.81
N GLN A 160 -15.64 20.91 -8.58
CA GLN A 160 -16.59 21.52 -9.52
C GLN A 160 -17.73 22.23 -8.79
N GLU A 161 -18.30 21.61 -7.75
CA GLU A 161 -19.36 22.22 -6.92
C GLU A 161 -18.88 23.53 -6.30
N LEU A 162 -17.71 23.53 -5.65
CA LEU A 162 -17.13 24.73 -5.04
C LEU A 162 -16.87 25.84 -6.07
N ARG A 163 -16.53 25.50 -7.32
CA ARG A 163 -16.38 26.49 -8.40
C ARG A 163 -17.72 27.10 -8.82
N VAL A 164 -18.77 26.29 -8.90
CA VAL A 164 -20.13 26.78 -9.21
C VAL A 164 -20.62 27.71 -8.10
N GLU A 165 -20.41 27.34 -6.84
CA GLU A 165 -20.72 28.18 -5.68
C GLU A 165 -19.94 29.51 -5.69
N GLN A 166 -18.65 29.47 -6.01
CA GLN A 166 -17.83 30.68 -6.14
C GLN A 166 -18.40 31.64 -7.20
N GLU A 167 -18.79 31.14 -8.37
CA GLU A 167 -19.38 31.96 -9.43
C GLU A 167 -20.78 32.47 -9.05
N GLN A 168 -21.53 31.72 -8.27
CA GLN A 168 -22.83 32.15 -7.74
C GLN A 168 -22.66 33.31 -6.75
N ILE A 169 -21.77 33.17 -5.77
CA ILE A 169 -21.48 34.20 -4.76
C ILE A 169 -20.96 35.47 -5.43
N LYS A 170 -20.11 35.33 -6.44
CA LYS A 170 -19.62 36.46 -7.23
C LYS A 170 -20.75 37.23 -7.90
N ARG A 171 -21.71 36.52 -8.51
CA ARG A 171 -22.91 37.12 -9.12
C ARG A 171 -23.78 37.82 -8.07
N GLU A 172 -23.98 37.23 -6.90
CA GLU A 172 -24.74 37.84 -5.80
C GLU A 172 -24.05 39.12 -5.29
N LEU A 173 -22.73 39.08 -5.09
CA LEU A 173 -21.94 40.24 -4.67
C LEU A 173 -22.01 41.38 -5.70
N GLU A 174 -21.97 41.07 -7.00
CA GLU A 174 -22.16 42.06 -8.07
C GLU A 174 -23.56 42.70 -8.04
N LEU A 175 -24.60 41.91 -7.76
CA LEU A 175 -25.97 42.42 -7.62
C LEU A 175 -26.10 43.33 -6.39
N THR A 176 -25.59 42.91 -5.23
CA THR A 176 -25.59 43.73 -4.00
C THR A 176 -24.83 45.05 -4.21
N ALA A 177 -23.68 45.02 -4.88
CA ALA A 177 -22.91 46.22 -5.21
C ALA A 177 -23.69 47.18 -6.13
N ARG A 178 -24.42 46.67 -7.12
CA ARG A 178 -25.29 47.49 -8.00
C ARG A 178 -26.45 48.10 -7.21
N CYS A 179 -27.11 47.33 -6.35
CA CYS A 179 -28.19 47.82 -5.49
C CYS A 179 -27.70 48.94 -4.56
N LEU A 180 -26.54 48.75 -3.92
CA LEU A 180 -25.94 49.72 -3.01
C LEU A 180 -25.63 51.05 -3.71
N LYS A 181 -25.07 50.98 -4.92
CA LYS A 181 -24.84 52.16 -5.77
C LYS A 181 -26.14 52.90 -6.12
N GLY A 182 -27.24 52.18 -6.37
CA GLY A 182 -28.56 52.76 -6.58
C GLY A 182 -29.05 53.54 -5.36
N VAL A 183 -28.94 52.95 -4.17
CA VAL A 183 -29.34 53.59 -2.90
C VAL A 183 -28.47 54.81 -2.59
N GLU A 184 -27.17 54.77 -2.88
CA GLU A 184 -26.28 55.93 -2.74
C GLU A 184 -26.69 57.11 -3.64
N GLN A 185 -27.08 56.81 -4.88
CA GLN A 185 -27.55 57.81 -5.82
C GLN A 185 -28.87 58.44 -5.35
N GLU A 186 -29.84 57.63 -4.91
CA GLU A 186 -31.10 58.13 -4.33
C GLU A 186 -30.85 58.98 -3.07
N LYS A 187 -29.93 58.57 -2.19
CA LYS A 187 -29.53 59.38 -1.03
C LYS A 187 -28.96 60.73 -1.44
N LYS A 188 -28.16 60.79 -2.52
CA LYS A 188 -27.59 62.04 -3.02
C LYS A 188 -28.68 62.95 -3.55
N GLU A 189 -29.65 62.41 -4.29
CA GLU A 189 -30.80 63.15 -4.80
C GLU A 189 -31.69 63.69 -3.68
N LEU A 190 -32.00 62.86 -2.67
CA LEU A 190 -32.77 63.27 -1.50
C LEU A 190 -32.04 64.32 -0.65
N ARG A 191 -30.71 64.24 -0.51
CA ARG A 191 -29.91 65.29 0.14
C ARG A 191 -30.02 66.62 -0.60
N ASN A 192 -29.83 66.62 -1.92
CA ASN A 192 -29.96 67.83 -2.73
C ASN A 192 -31.37 68.43 -2.64
N LEU A 193 -32.42 67.59 -2.65
CA LEU A 193 -33.81 68.02 -2.48
C LEU A 193 -34.03 68.63 -1.09
N THR A 194 -33.56 67.97 -0.03
CA THR A 194 -33.69 68.45 1.36
C THR A 194 -32.97 69.78 1.55
N GLU A 195 -31.77 69.95 0.98
CA GLU A 195 -31.04 71.23 0.99
C GLU A 195 -31.78 72.34 0.22
N SER A 196 -32.41 72.01 -0.90
CA SER A 196 -33.22 72.97 -1.67
C SER A 196 -34.46 73.40 -0.90
N LEU A 197 -35.18 72.46 -0.28
CA LEU A 197 -36.35 72.74 0.56
C LEU A 197 -35.97 73.57 1.79
N GLN A 198 -34.80 73.31 2.38
CA GLN A 198 -34.28 74.08 3.50
C GLN A 198 -33.99 75.54 3.10
N ARG A 199 -33.36 75.75 1.92
CA ARG A 199 -33.12 77.09 1.39
C ARG A 199 -34.40 77.87 1.12
N THR A 200 -35.40 77.24 0.48
CA THR A 200 -36.69 77.91 0.21
C THR A 200 -37.47 78.22 1.49
N LEU A 201 -37.40 77.35 2.51
CA LEU A 201 -37.96 77.63 3.83
C LEU A 201 -37.27 78.83 4.52
N GLU A 202 -35.95 78.94 4.41
CA GLU A 202 -35.20 80.09 4.93
C GLU A 202 -35.58 81.39 4.23
N GLU A 203 -35.68 81.38 2.90
CA GLU A 203 -36.15 82.52 2.10
C GLU A 203 -37.56 82.97 2.49
N LEU A 204 -38.51 82.03 2.58
CA LEU A 204 -39.89 82.32 3.02
C LEU A 204 -39.95 82.81 4.47
N SER A 205 -39.06 82.34 5.35
CA SER A 205 -38.98 82.83 6.73
C SER A 205 -38.53 84.29 6.79
N ILE A 206 -37.61 84.69 5.90
CA ILE A 206 -37.14 86.07 5.77
C ILE A 206 -38.26 86.94 5.18
N GLU A 207 -38.97 86.44 4.17
CA GLU A 207 -40.12 87.14 3.57
C GLU A 207 -41.27 87.31 4.57
N LYS A 208 -41.57 86.29 5.37
CA LYS A 208 -42.51 86.37 6.49
C LYS A 208 -42.10 87.45 7.49
N LYS A 209 -40.80 87.54 7.82
CA LYS A 209 -40.31 88.57 8.73
C LYS A 209 -40.47 89.98 8.15
N LYS A 210 -40.11 90.17 6.88
CA LYS A 210 -40.27 91.46 6.17
C LYS A 210 -41.73 91.90 6.07
N THR A 211 -42.64 90.97 5.77
CA THR A 211 -44.09 91.26 5.69
C THR A 211 -44.69 91.59 7.05
N LEU A 212 -44.22 90.97 8.14
CA LEU A 212 -44.56 91.37 9.50
C LEU A 212 -44.04 92.77 9.86
N GLU A 213 -42.79 93.08 9.51
CA GLU A 213 -42.20 94.42 9.72
C GLU A 213 -43.00 95.51 8.97
N MET A 214 -43.39 95.27 7.73
CA MET A 214 -44.27 96.17 6.97
C MET A 214 -45.66 96.35 7.60
N LEU A 215 -46.26 95.28 8.13
CA LEU A 215 -47.53 95.32 8.86
C LEU A 215 -47.43 96.10 10.18
N GLU A 216 -46.26 96.09 10.84
CA GLU A 216 -45.98 96.91 12.02
C GLU A 216 -45.73 98.38 11.64
N GLU A 217 -45.04 98.65 10.52
CA GLU A 217 -44.84 100.00 9.97
C GLU A 217 -46.16 100.64 9.53
N ASP A 218 -47.05 99.90 8.86
CA ASP A 218 -48.40 100.34 8.48
C ASP A 218 -49.29 100.66 9.71
N LYS A 219 -49.07 99.97 10.83
CA LYS A 219 -49.75 100.28 12.12
C LYS A 219 -49.17 101.49 12.85
N ASN A 220 -47.90 101.84 12.59
CA ASN A 220 -47.18 102.90 13.28
C ASN A 220 -47.17 104.26 12.52
N GLN A 221 -47.75 104.35 11.31
CA GLN A 221 -47.95 105.62 10.62
C GLN A 221 -49.10 106.45 11.26
N PRO A 222 -48.87 107.72 11.66
CA PRO A 222 -49.93 108.61 12.12
C PRO A 222 -50.81 109.08 10.93
N GLN A 223 -52.12 108.83 10.99
CA GLN A 223 -53.09 109.42 10.05
C GLN A 223 -53.15 110.95 10.20
N PRO A 224 -53.10 111.75 9.10
CA PRO A 224 -53.83 113.00 9.01
C PRO A 224 -55.20 112.73 8.37
N SER A 225 -56.25 113.12 9.09
CA SER A 225 -57.64 113.29 8.66
C SER A 225 -57.79 113.81 7.22
N THR A 226 -58.59 113.17 6.36
CA THR A 226 -60.00 113.49 6.02
C THR A 226 -60.50 112.67 4.81
N ASN A 227 -61.70 112.10 4.94
CA ASN A 227 -62.71 111.78 3.90
C ASN A 227 -62.42 110.75 2.76
N GLN A 228 -63.39 109.82 2.67
CA GLN A 228 -63.82 108.98 1.53
C GLN A 228 -63.05 107.67 1.27
N SER A 229 -63.61 106.59 1.85
CA SER A 229 -63.86 105.28 1.22
C SER A 229 -62.80 104.74 0.25
N GLU A 230 -61.70 104.17 0.76
CA GLU A 230 -60.94 103.06 0.11
C GLU A 230 -59.79 102.49 0.98
N GLN A 231 -59.88 102.54 2.30
CA GLN A 231 -58.77 102.16 3.20
C GLN A 231 -58.75 100.76 3.88
N PRO A 232 -59.42 99.69 3.40
CA PRO A 232 -59.11 98.31 3.84
C PRO A 232 -58.15 97.53 2.92
N LEU A 233 -57.99 97.90 1.65
CA LEU A 233 -57.47 97.00 0.61
C LEU A 233 -55.97 96.63 0.75
N ALA A 234 -55.13 97.55 1.22
CA ALA A 234 -53.68 97.30 1.33
C ALA A 234 -53.32 96.41 2.53
N SER A 235 -53.98 96.61 3.68
CA SER A 235 -53.74 95.81 4.90
C SER A 235 -54.32 94.40 4.80
N ASP A 236 -55.48 94.23 4.15
CA ASP A 236 -56.05 92.89 3.87
C ASP A 236 -55.18 92.09 2.89
N GLY A 237 -54.58 92.76 1.90
CA GLY A 237 -53.63 92.15 0.97
C GLY A 237 -52.38 91.61 1.66
N LEU A 238 -51.79 92.37 2.59
CA LEU A 238 -50.63 91.93 3.37
C LEU A 238 -50.97 90.78 4.32
N HIS A 239 -52.14 90.80 4.96
CA HIS A 239 -52.60 89.68 5.79
C HIS A 239 -52.89 88.40 4.98
N SER A 240 -53.44 88.54 3.76
CA SER A 240 -53.61 87.42 2.83
C SER A 240 -52.27 86.83 2.38
N ASN A 241 -51.30 87.69 2.04
CA ASN A 241 -49.94 87.26 1.68
C ASN A 241 -49.25 86.53 2.83
N LEU A 242 -49.38 87.04 4.06
CA LEU A 242 -48.82 86.39 5.25
C LEU A 242 -49.38 84.98 5.44
N ARG A 243 -50.70 84.83 5.31
CA ARG A 243 -51.38 83.53 5.41
C ARG A 243 -50.91 82.57 4.32
N GLN A 244 -50.75 83.05 3.10
CA GLN A 244 -50.25 82.26 1.97
C GLN A 244 -48.80 81.81 2.18
N ILE A 245 -47.93 82.68 2.73
CA ILE A 245 -46.55 82.34 3.10
C ILE A 245 -46.55 81.26 4.19
N GLU A 246 -47.41 81.38 5.21
CA GLU A 246 -47.53 80.39 6.28
C GLU A 246 -48.02 79.02 5.79
N GLU A 247 -49.04 78.98 4.93
CA GLU A 247 -49.53 77.76 4.29
C GLU A 247 -48.43 77.09 3.46
N ARG A 248 -47.73 77.87 2.63
CA ARG A 248 -46.65 77.35 1.78
C ARG A 248 -45.44 76.87 2.59
N MET A 249 -45.13 77.53 3.70
CA MET A 249 -44.11 77.08 4.65
C MET A 249 -44.51 75.76 5.32
N GLN A 250 -45.78 75.57 5.66
CA GLN A 250 -46.28 74.30 6.21
C GLN A 250 -46.20 73.16 5.19
N GLU A 251 -46.58 73.42 3.93
CA GLU A 251 -46.46 72.44 2.83
C GLU A 251 -45.01 71.99 2.63
N LEU A 252 -44.06 72.94 2.58
CA LEU A 252 -42.63 72.65 2.41
C LEU A 252 -42.03 71.90 3.61
N LEU A 253 -42.48 72.20 4.83
CA LEU A 253 -42.07 71.45 6.03
C LEU A 253 -42.56 70.00 5.97
N ALA A 254 -43.79 69.77 5.50
CA ALA A 254 -44.32 68.42 5.33
C ALA A 254 -43.54 67.63 4.26
N GLU A 255 -43.20 68.27 3.14
CA GLU A 255 -42.39 67.67 2.07
C GLU A 255 -40.97 67.35 2.55
N LYS A 256 -40.35 68.26 3.30
CA LYS A 256 -39.04 68.05 3.92
C LYS A 256 -39.06 66.85 4.86
N LEU A 257 -40.06 66.74 5.73
CA LEU A 257 -40.18 65.64 6.69
C LEU A 257 -40.37 64.29 5.98
N LEU A 258 -41.07 64.27 4.86
CA LEU A 258 -41.22 63.09 4.01
C LEU A 258 -39.89 62.70 3.33
N ALA A 259 -39.14 63.68 2.82
CA ALA A 259 -37.80 63.46 2.26
C ALA A 259 -36.82 62.92 3.32
N GLU A 260 -36.85 63.44 4.55
CA GLU A 260 -36.05 62.97 5.69
C GLU A 260 -36.41 61.54 6.10
N LYS A 261 -37.70 61.19 6.10
CA LYS A 261 -38.14 59.81 6.37
C LYS A 261 -37.58 58.85 5.32
N ARG A 262 -37.66 59.22 4.04
CA ARG A 262 -37.15 58.42 2.92
C ARG A 262 -35.62 58.30 2.95
N MET A 263 -34.92 59.34 3.39
CA MET A 263 -33.48 59.31 3.66
C MET A 263 -33.13 58.26 4.70
N LYS A 264 -33.88 58.21 5.81
CA LYS A 264 -33.66 57.27 6.92
C LYS A 264 -33.91 55.82 6.49
N GLU A 265 -34.96 55.57 5.72
CA GLU A 265 -35.24 54.25 5.12
C GLU A 265 -34.11 53.81 4.17
N ASN A 266 -33.59 54.73 3.34
CA ASN A 266 -32.43 54.45 2.49
C ASN A 266 -31.13 54.23 3.28
N GLU A 267 -30.97 54.84 4.46
CA GLU A 267 -29.85 54.55 5.37
C GLU A 267 -29.90 53.15 5.96
N GLU A 268 -31.08 52.70 6.37
CA GLU A 268 -31.28 51.33 6.85
C GLU A 268 -31.05 50.32 5.72
N ARG A 269 -31.61 50.57 4.53
CA ARG A 269 -31.39 49.72 3.36
C ARG A 269 -29.93 49.65 2.93
N SER A 270 -29.22 50.79 2.97
CA SER A 270 -27.78 50.85 2.69
C SER A 270 -26.96 50.04 3.68
N ARG A 271 -27.30 50.07 4.98
CA ARG A 271 -26.62 49.26 6.01
C ARG A 271 -26.83 47.76 5.77
N ALA A 272 -28.05 47.34 5.51
CA ALA A 272 -28.34 45.93 5.22
C ALA A 272 -27.57 45.41 3.99
N LEU A 273 -27.51 46.19 2.91
CA LEU A 273 -26.74 45.83 1.72
C LEU A 273 -25.22 45.80 1.96
N GLU A 274 -24.71 46.66 2.84
CA GLU A 274 -23.29 46.66 3.23
C GLU A 274 -22.94 45.37 4.01
N GLU A 275 -23.80 44.96 4.94
CA GLU A 275 -23.67 43.71 5.70
C GLU A 275 -23.72 42.49 4.79
N GLU A 276 -24.66 42.44 3.83
CA GLU A 276 -24.71 41.38 2.80
C GLU A 276 -23.44 41.34 1.96
N ARG A 277 -22.91 42.51 1.54
CA ARG A 277 -21.66 42.58 0.77
C ARG A 277 -20.49 42.02 1.55
N GLU A 278 -20.36 42.39 2.83
CA GLU A 278 -19.29 41.89 3.70
C GLU A 278 -19.41 40.37 3.91
N PHE A 279 -20.63 39.87 4.11
CA PHE A 279 -20.90 38.44 4.20
C PHE A 279 -20.41 37.69 2.94
N TYR A 280 -20.89 38.09 1.76
CA TYR A 280 -20.50 37.44 0.50
C TYR A 280 -19.02 37.59 0.18
N SER A 281 -18.41 38.74 0.50
CA SER A 281 -16.97 38.95 0.33
C SER A 281 -16.16 37.98 1.20
N SER A 282 -16.54 37.82 2.47
CA SER A 282 -15.85 36.92 3.40
C SER A 282 -15.99 35.45 2.97
N GLN A 283 -17.18 35.05 2.53
CA GLN A 283 -17.47 33.71 2.03
C GLN A 283 -16.68 33.42 0.73
N SER A 284 -16.67 34.37 -0.20
CA SER A 284 -15.90 34.25 -1.45
C SER A 284 -14.40 34.10 -1.18
N GLN A 285 -13.85 34.89 -0.24
CA GLN A 285 -12.44 34.80 0.14
C GLN A 285 -12.10 33.46 0.80
N ALA A 286 -12.96 32.95 1.69
CA ALA A 286 -12.78 31.65 2.31
C ALA A 286 -12.79 30.50 1.29
N LEU A 287 -13.76 30.51 0.37
CA LEU A 287 -13.84 29.55 -0.74
C LEU A 287 -12.63 29.62 -1.66
N GLN A 288 -12.17 30.83 -1.99
CA GLN A 288 -10.99 31.03 -2.83
C GLN A 288 -9.73 30.47 -2.17
N ASN A 289 -9.54 30.68 -0.87
CA ASN A 289 -8.41 30.13 -0.12
C ASN A 289 -8.47 28.60 -0.11
N SER A 290 -9.64 28.01 0.16
CA SER A 290 -9.85 26.56 0.14
C SER A 290 -9.53 25.94 -1.23
N LEU A 291 -10.01 26.56 -2.32
CA LEU A 291 -9.70 26.12 -3.68
C LEU A 291 -8.20 26.22 -4.00
N GLN A 292 -7.51 27.26 -3.52
CA GLN A 292 -6.07 27.41 -3.70
C GLN A 292 -5.28 26.33 -2.95
N GLU A 293 -5.65 26.04 -1.71
CA GLU A 293 -5.05 24.98 -0.90
C GLU A 293 -5.23 23.61 -1.55
N LEU A 294 -6.48 23.24 -1.92
CA LEU A 294 -6.78 21.99 -2.62
C LEU A 294 -6.02 21.85 -3.94
N THR A 295 -5.92 22.94 -4.71
CA THR A 295 -5.18 22.94 -5.97
C THR A 295 -3.67 22.74 -5.75
N ALA A 296 -3.12 23.34 -4.70
CA ALA A 296 -1.72 23.18 -4.33
C ALA A 296 -1.41 21.75 -3.85
N GLU A 297 -2.29 21.18 -3.02
CA GLU A 297 -2.19 19.79 -2.55
C GLU A 297 -2.28 18.80 -3.71
N LYS A 298 -3.26 18.96 -4.61
CA LYS A 298 -3.37 18.17 -5.84
C LYS A 298 -2.07 18.20 -6.64
N LEU A 299 -1.56 19.39 -6.92
CA LEU A 299 -0.36 19.57 -7.73
C LEU A 299 0.87 18.96 -7.04
N GLN A 300 0.94 19.00 -5.72
CA GLN A 300 1.99 18.36 -4.95
C GLN A 300 1.90 16.83 -5.04
N ALA A 301 0.71 16.25 -4.83
CA ALA A 301 0.47 14.82 -4.97
C ALA A 301 0.80 14.31 -6.40
N GLU A 302 0.42 15.08 -7.44
CA GLU A 302 0.77 14.75 -8.83
C GLU A 302 2.28 14.73 -9.09
N ARG A 303 3.03 15.66 -8.47
CA ARG A 303 4.50 15.68 -8.57
C ARG A 303 5.13 14.47 -7.87
N GLU A 304 4.64 14.14 -6.69
CA GLU A 304 5.11 12.98 -5.92
C GLU A 304 4.83 11.68 -6.66
N LEU A 305 3.61 11.52 -7.18
CA LEU A 305 3.24 10.38 -8.02
C LEU A 305 4.13 10.28 -9.27
N LYS A 306 4.39 11.39 -9.94
CA LYS A 306 5.27 11.41 -11.13
C LYS A 306 6.72 11.04 -10.78
N ALA A 307 7.21 11.45 -9.61
CA ALA A 307 8.52 11.07 -9.13
C ALA A 307 8.59 9.57 -8.83
N GLU A 308 7.57 9.03 -8.16
CA GLU A 308 7.47 7.61 -7.85
C GLU A 308 7.39 6.75 -9.12
N VAL A 309 6.56 7.15 -10.10
CA VAL A 309 6.48 6.50 -11.41
C VAL A 309 7.83 6.49 -12.11
N LYS A 310 8.58 7.60 -12.05
CA LYS A 310 9.93 7.66 -12.65
C LYS A 310 10.89 6.69 -11.97
N VAL A 311 10.89 6.62 -10.64
CA VAL A 311 11.70 5.67 -9.86
C VAL A 311 11.33 4.23 -10.25
N ARG A 312 10.04 3.90 -10.29
CA ARG A 312 9.55 2.59 -10.72
C ARG A 312 10.00 2.24 -12.14
N MET A 313 9.87 3.16 -13.09
CA MET A 313 10.32 2.95 -14.48
C MET A 313 11.82 2.70 -14.57
N ASP A 314 12.63 3.41 -13.76
CA ASP A 314 14.08 3.21 -13.71
C ASP A 314 14.44 1.84 -13.08
N LEU A 315 13.71 1.41 -12.04
CA LEU A 315 13.87 0.07 -11.44
C LEU A 315 13.50 -1.04 -12.43
N GLU A 316 12.37 -0.93 -13.13
CA GLU A 316 11.97 -1.88 -14.17
C GLU A 316 12.97 -1.96 -15.31
N ARG A 317 13.57 -0.83 -15.71
CA ARG A 317 14.64 -0.82 -16.71
C ARG A 317 15.86 -1.62 -16.23
N ARG A 318 16.30 -1.39 -14.99
CA ARG A 318 17.44 -2.11 -14.40
C ARG A 318 17.17 -3.60 -14.26
N LEU A 319 15.96 -3.98 -13.88
CA LEU A 319 15.56 -5.39 -13.82
C LEU A 319 15.66 -6.05 -15.19
N ARG A 320 15.14 -5.40 -16.25
CA ARG A 320 15.26 -5.90 -17.63
C ARG A 320 16.70 -6.02 -18.11
N GLU A 321 17.56 -5.06 -17.76
CA GLU A 321 18.99 -5.13 -18.08
C GLU A 321 19.67 -6.31 -17.37
N ALA A 322 19.34 -6.56 -16.10
CA ALA A 322 19.84 -7.70 -15.34
C ALA A 322 19.36 -9.03 -15.92
N GLU A 323 18.08 -9.15 -16.28
CA GLU A 323 17.52 -10.33 -16.96
C GLU A 323 18.20 -10.60 -18.31
N ALA A 324 18.46 -9.55 -19.09
CA ALA A 324 19.17 -9.67 -20.35
C ALA A 324 20.63 -10.14 -20.16
N ALA A 325 21.33 -9.59 -19.16
CA ALA A 325 22.68 -10.01 -18.80
C ALA A 325 22.72 -11.47 -18.34
N LEU A 326 21.71 -11.92 -17.56
CA LEU A 326 21.57 -13.30 -17.12
C LEU A 326 21.37 -14.24 -18.30
N ARG A 327 20.43 -13.93 -19.21
CA ARG A 327 20.18 -14.73 -20.42
C ARG A 327 21.41 -14.80 -21.34
N SER A 328 22.13 -13.68 -21.49
CA SER A 328 23.39 -13.61 -22.24
C SER A 328 24.46 -14.51 -21.63
N LEU A 329 24.60 -14.48 -20.30
CA LEU A 329 25.54 -15.31 -19.56
C LEU A 329 25.21 -16.81 -19.70
N GLU A 330 23.95 -17.20 -19.58
CA GLU A 330 23.50 -18.58 -19.79
C GLU A 330 23.81 -19.08 -21.20
N GLN A 331 23.54 -18.27 -22.23
CA GLN A 331 23.88 -18.59 -23.62
C GLN A 331 25.40 -18.72 -23.83
N GLY A 332 26.19 -17.85 -23.19
CA GLY A 332 27.64 -17.90 -23.21
C GLY A 332 28.20 -19.17 -22.57
N LEU A 333 27.63 -19.59 -21.43
CA LEU A 333 28.01 -20.81 -20.72
C LEU A 333 27.63 -22.09 -21.48
N ASN A 334 26.48 -22.11 -22.14
CA ASN A 334 25.98 -23.24 -22.93
C ASN A 334 26.66 -23.37 -24.32
N SER A 335 27.43 -22.35 -24.72
CA SER A 335 28.12 -22.32 -26.02
C SER A 335 29.37 -23.22 -26.01
N LYS A 336 29.42 -24.20 -26.93
CA LYS A 336 30.56 -25.12 -27.10
C LYS A 336 31.85 -24.45 -27.61
N VAL A 337 31.77 -23.23 -28.16
CA VAL A 337 32.91 -22.48 -28.73
C VAL A 337 33.21 -21.26 -27.86
N ARG A 338 34.32 -21.33 -27.12
CA ARG A 338 34.85 -20.21 -26.33
C ARG A 338 35.80 -19.37 -27.17
N ASN A 339 35.52 -18.07 -27.25
CA ASN A 339 36.44 -17.07 -27.80
C ASN A 339 36.66 -15.98 -26.73
N LYS A 340 37.77 -15.24 -26.85
CA LYS A 340 38.13 -14.17 -25.89
C LYS A 340 37.02 -13.12 -25.76
N GLU A 341 36.37 -12.79 -26.87
CA GLU A 341 35.28 -11.80 -26.89
C GLU A 341 34.05 -12.24 -26.08
N LYS A 342 33.65 -13.52 -26.14
CA LYS A 342 32.57 -14.06 -25.31
C LYS A 342 32.97 -14.12 -23.84
N GLU A 343 34.22 -14.46 -23.53
CA GLU A 343 34.71 -14.44 -22.14
C GLU A 343 34.69 -13.03 -21.55
N GLU A 344 35.03 -12.01 -22.35
CA GLU A 344 34.93 -10.60 -21.95
C GLU A 344 33.47 -10.15 -21.77
N ARG A 345 32.56 -10.54 -22.67
CA ARG A 345 31.12 -10.27 -22.54
C ARG A 345 30.53 -10.94 -21.29
N MET A 346 30.81 -12.22 -21.05
CA MET A 346 30.38 -12.92 -19.84
C MET A 346 30.91 -12.26 -18.56
N ARG A 347 32.15 -11.77 -18.56
CA ARG A 347 32.72 -11.04 -17.42
C ARG A 347 31.99 -9.71 -17.18
N ALA A 348 31.62 -9.01 -18.24
CA ALA A 348 30.82 -7.79 -18.16
C ALA A 348 29.41 -8.09 -17.60
N ASP A 349 28.75 -9.15 -18.09
CA ASP A 349 27.43 -9.61 -17.63
C ASP A 349 27.47 -10.00 -16.14
N VAL A 350 28.47 -10.78 -15.70
CA VAL A 350 28.67 -11.12 -14.29
C VAL A 350 28.90 -9.87 -13.43
N SER A 351 29.65 -8.90 -13.94
CA SER A 351 29.88 -7.64 -13.22
C SER A 351 28.60 -6.80 -13.10
N HIS A 352 27.77 -6.79 -14.14
CA HIS A 352 26.47 -6.11 -14.14
C HIS A 352 25.50 -6.77 -13.15
N LEU A 353 25.37 -8.10 -13.18
CA LEU A 353 24.57 -8.88 -12.23
C LEU A 353 25.03 -8.67 -10.79
N LYS A 354 26.35 -8.70 -10.54
CA LYS A 354 26.90 -8.44 -9.20
C LYS A 354 26.48 -7.07 -8.67
N ARG A 355 26.58 -6.01 -9.49
CA ARG A 355 26.16 -4.66 -9.10
C ARG A 355 24.66 -4.58 -8.81
N PHE A 356 23.85 -5.24 -9.63
CA PHE A 356 22.40 -5.31 -9.45
C PHE A 356 22.05 -5.94 -8.08
N PHE A 357 22.63 -7.11 -7.77
CA PHE A 357 22.37 -7.78 -6.48
C PHE A 357 22.93 -7.00 -5.29
N GLU A 358 24.12 -6.38 -5.39
CA GLU A 358 24.66 -5.50 -4.34
C GLU A 358 23.75 -4.31 -4.06
N GLU A 359 23.08 -3.77 -5.09
CA GLU A 359 22.09 -2.70 -4.95
C GLU A 359 20.78 -3.21 -4.32
N CYS A 360 20.28 -4.38 -4.74
CA CYS A 360 19.11 -5.02 -4.13
C CYS A 360 19.33 -5.28 -2.63
N ILE A 361 20.50 -5.83 -2.25
CA ILE A 361 20.86 -6.07 -0.84
C ILE A 361 20.86 -4.76 -0.06
N ARG A 362 21.49 -3.71 -0.61
CA ARG A 362 21.54 -2.39 0.05
C ARG A 362 20.15 -1.79 0.25
N ASN A 363 19.27 -1.93 -0.74
CA ASN A 363 17.89 -1.45 -0.65
C ASN A 363 17.09 -2.26 0.38
N ALA A 364 17.23 -3.58 0.41
CA ALA A 364 16.59 -4.44 1.40
C ALA A 364 17.07 -4.13 2.83
N GLU A 365 18.36 -3.84 3.00
CA GLU A 365 18.90 -3.38 4.29
C GLU A 365 18.35 -2.02 4.73
N LEU A 366 18.16 -1.10 3.78
CA LEU A 366 17.55 0.21 4.07
C LEU A 366 16.08 0.02 4.48
N GLU A 367 15.33 -0.80 3.75
CA GLU A 367 13.93 -1.13 4.03
C GLU A 367 13.78 -1.79 5.40
N ALA A 368 14.62 -2.77 5.74
CA ALA A 368 14.65 -3.38 7.08
C ALA A 368 14.93 -2.36 8.20
N LYS A 369 15.69 -1.29 7.90
CA LYS A 369 15.99 -0.19 8.84
C LYS A 369 14.90 0.89 8.88
N MET A 370 13.95 0.91 7.94
CA MET A 370 12.89 1.94 7.85
C MET A 370 12.08 2.11 9.14
N PRO A 371 11.61 1.06 9.82
CA PRO A 371 10.87 1.21 11.08
C PRO A 371 11.67 1.96 12.16
N VAL A 372 12.98 1.74 12.23
CA VAL A 372 13.87 2.40 13.19
C VAL A 372 14.11 3.86 12.79
N ILE A 373 14.33 4.13 11.50
CA ILE A 373 14.49 5.48 10.95
C ILE A 373 13.22 6.32 11.22
N MET A 374 12.03 5.75 10.99
CA MET A 374 10.74 6.40 11.26
C MET A 374 10.51 6.63 12.77
N LYS A 375 10.85 5.66 13.62
CA LYS A 375 10.77 5.84 15.08
C LYS A 375 11.68 6.99 15.55
N ASN A 376 12.87 7.10 14.98
CA ASN A 376 13.83 8.16 15.30
C ASN A 376 13.38 9.53 14.78
N SER A 377 12.80 9.63 13.58
CA SER A 377 12.28 10.90 13.05
C SER A 377 11.12 11.45 13.91
N VAL A 378 10.20 10.59 14.33
CA VAL A 378 9.12 10.95 15.28
C VAL A 378 9.69 11.38 16.63
N TYR A 379 10.72 10.70 17.13
CA TYR A 379 11.39 11.09 18.36
C TYR A 379 12.05 12.47 18.25
N ILE A 380 12.72 12.76 17.12
CA ILE A 380 13.33 14.07 16.86
C ILE A 380 12.26 15.16 16.80
N HIS A 381 11.15 14.95 16.10
CA HIS A 381 10.04 15.91 16.06
C HIS A 381 9.41 16.13 17.44
N LYS A 382 9.21 15.06 18.23
CA LYS A 382 8.72 15.17 19.62
C LYS A 382 9.71 15.93 20.51
N ALA A 383 11.01 15.67 20.39
CA ALA A 383 12.05 16.35 21.14
C ALA A 383 12.18 17.83 20.73
N ALA A 384 12.07 18.15 19.44
CA ALA A 384 12.06 19.51 18.92
C ALA A 384 10.80 20.28 19.38
N THR A 385 9.63 19.65 19.32
CA THR A 385 8.38 20.23 19.82
C THR A 385 8.44 20.51 21.33
N ARG A 386 9.01 19.58 22.12
CA ARG A 386 9.27 19.79 23.56
C ARG A 386 10.23 20.95 23.80
N ARG A 387 11.32 21.06 23.02
CA ARG A 387 12.26 22.19 23.08
C ARG A 387 11.60 23.51 22.71
N ILE A 388 10.80 23.59 21.65
CA ILE A 388 10.05 24.79 21.26
C ILE A 388 9.06 25.21 22.35
N LYS A 389 8.31 24.26 22.92
CA LYS A 389 7.40 24.53 24.05
C LYS A 389 8.16 25.02 25.29
N SER A 390 9.31 24.41 25.60
CA SER A 390 10.18 24.84 26.71
C SER A 390 10.77 26.25 26.49
N CYS A 391 11.22 26.57 25.28
CA CYS A 391 11.69 27.90 24.91
C CYS A 391 10.56 28.94 24.95
N ARG A 392 9.33 28.60 24.54
CA ARG A 392 8.15 29.48 24.69
C ARG A 392 7.79 29.74 26.15
N PHE A 393 7.91 28.73 27.01
CA PHE A 393 7.75 28.89 28.46
C PHE A 393 8.83 29.78 29.08
N HIS A 394 10.09 29.62 28.67
CA HIS A 394 11.18 30.49 29.12
C HIS A 394 11.02 31.93 28.61
N ARG A 395 10.49 32.13 27.39
CA ARG A 395 10.24 33.48 26.83
C ARG A 395 9.03 34.18 27.48
N ARG A 396 7.99 33.43 27.87
CA ARG A 396 6.89 33.98 28.68
C ARG A 396 7.34 34.34 30.09
N ARG A 397 8.19 33.53 30.72
CA ARG A 397 8.74 33.81 32.07
C ARG A 397 9.76 34.97 32.05
N SER A 398 10.53 35.13 30.98
CA SER A 398 11.45 36.27 30.81
C SER A 398 10.73 37.59 30.50
N SER A 399 9.49 37.55 29.99
CA SER A 399 8.66 38.74 29.78
C SER A 399 8.04 39.29 31.07
N THR A 400 7.97 38.48 32.13
CA THR A 400 7.37 38.87 33.43
C THR A 400 8.40 39.10 34.53
N SER A 401 9.70 39.06 34.21
CA SER A 401 10.80 39.01 35.18
C SER A 401 11.84 40.14 35.00
N TRP A 402 11.45 41.30 34.47
CA TRP A 402 12.31 42.50 34.42
C TRP A 402 12.25 43.36 35.69
N ASN A 403 11.85 42.79 36.83
CA ASN A 403 12.11 43.35 38.16
C ASN A 403 12.56 42.21 39.07
N ASP A 404 13.84 41.86 39.01
CA ASP A 404 14.71 41.75 40.19
C ASP A 404 16.04 41.11 39.81
N MET A 405 17.09 41.91 39.94
CA MET A 405 18.47 41.44 39.94
C MET A 405 18.78 40.75 41.28
N LYS A 406 19.14 39.46 41.25
CA LYS A 406 20.36 38.88 41.87
C LYS A 406 20.43 37.34 41.74
N PRO A 407 21.63 36.75 41.89
CA PRO A 407 22.02 35.58 41.11
C PRO A 407 21.75 34.23 41.79
N SER A 408 21.49 33.24 40.94
CA SER A 408 21.88 31.83 41.00
C SER A 408 21.97 31.14 42.36
N GLN A 409 20.98 30.28 42.64
CA GLN A 409 21.25 28.92 43.10
C GLN A 409 20.37 27.90 42.38
N SER A 410 21.03 26.78 42.07
CA SER A 410 20.62 25.62 41.31
C SER A 410 19.59 24.73 42.01
N PHE A 411 18.84 23.98 41.18
CA PHE A 411 18.30 22.64 41.45
C PHE A 411 17.38 22.49 42.67
N MET A 412 16.05 22.44 42.45
CA MET A 412 15.15 21.48 43.11
C MET A 412 13.87 21.29 42.28
N THR A 413 13.69 20.07 41.81
CA THR A 413 12.46 19.49 41.24
C THR A 413 11.33 19.58 42.25
N SER A 414 10.23 20.25 41.91
CA SER A 414 9.09 20.42 42.82
C SER A 414 8.28 19.13 42.95
N GLN A 415 8.30 18.58 44.17
CA GLN A 415 7.56 17.43 44.70
C GLN A 415 6.02 17.45 44.52
N LEU A 416 5.43 18.52 43.98
CA LEU A 416 3.98 18.66 43.83
C LEU A 416 3.38 17.84 42.67
N GLU A 417 4.13 17.61 41.58
CA GLU A 417 3.60 16.88 40.42
C GLU A 417 3.58 15.35 40.63
N ALA A 418 4.43 14.83 41.52
CA ALA A 418 4.51 13.39 41.80
C ALA A 418 3.24 12.87 42.52
N ASN A 419 2.67 13.65 43.43
CA ASN A 419 1.47 13.26 44.18
C ASN A 419 0.23 13.20 43.28
N ASN A 420 0.12 14.12 42.33
CA ASN A 420 -1.03 14.20 41.43
C ASN A 420 -1.06 13.03 40.41
N ILE A 421 0.11 12.56 39.97
CA ILE A 421 0.24 11.39 39.08
C ILE A 421 -0.11 10.09 39.83
N GLU A 422 0.24 9.98 41.10
CA GLU A 422 -0.02 8.77 41.88
C GLU A 422 -1.51 8.63 42.25
N GLU A 423 -2.19 9.75 42.57
CA GLU A 423 -3.64 9.80 42.72
C GLU A 423 -4.36 9.42 41.42
N LEU A 424 -3.90 9.91 40.27
CA LEU A 424 -4.48 9.56 38.96
C LEU A 424 -4.34 8.05 38.66
N LYS A 425 -3.21 7.44 39.02
CA LYS A 425 -3.01 5.99 38.88
C LYS A 425 -3.89 5.17 39.81
N GLU A 426 -4.11 5.62 41.04
CA GLU A 426 -5.05 4.99 42.00
C GLU A 426 -6.49 5.05 41.46
N VAL A 427 -6.91 6.21 40.95
CA VAL A 427 -8.24 6.40 40.34
C VAL A 427 -8.40 5.51 39.10
N ALA A 428 -7.39 5.46 38.23
CA ALA A 428 -7.40 4.58 37.06
C ALA A 428 -7.48 3.09 37.44
N LYS A 429 -6.79 2.66 38.50
CA LYS A 429 -6.88 1.29 39.03
C LYS A 429 -8.26 0.99 39.63
N ARG A 430 -8.89 1.94 40.32
CA ARG A 430 -10.25 1.80 40.85
C ARG A 430 -11.29 1.69 39.73
N LEU A 431 -11.22 2.57 38.73
CA LEU A 431 -12.08 2.52 37.54
C LEU A 431 -11.89 1.22 36.76
N SER A 432 -10.66 0.71 36.67
CA SER A 432 -10.37 -0.56 36.01
C SER A 432 -10.89 -1.77 36.80
N ARG A 433 -11.20 -1.65 38.09
CA ARG A 433 -11.79 -2.72 38.91
C ARG A 433 -13.32 -2.62 39.02
N ASP A 434 -13.89 -1.49 38.62
CA ASP A 434 -15.33 -1.28 38.64
C ASP A 434 -16.01 -2.07 37.51
N GLN A 435 -16.83 -3.04 37.91
CA GLN A 435 -17.52 -3.94 36.99
C GLN A 435 -18.54 -3.20 36.12
N ARG A 436 -19.20 -2.15 36.65
CA ARG A 436 -20.15 -1.33 35.88
C ARG A 436 -19.43 -0.54 34.80
N PHE A 437 -18.22 -0.06 35.09
CA PHE A 437 -17.39 0.67 34.13
C PHE A 437 -16.91 -0.25 33.01
N ARG A 438 -16.48 -1.47 33.34
CA ARG A 438 -16.12 -2.48 32.33
C ARG A 438 -17.30 -2.83 31.43
N GLU A 439 -18.47 -3.10 32.01
CA GLU A 439 -19.70 -3.41 31.27
C GLU A 439 -20.10 -2.24 30.35
N SER A 440 -19.98 -1.00 30.81
CA SER A 440 -20.25 0.20 30.00
C SER A 440 -19.26 0.34 28.83
N ILE A 441 -17.96 0.11 29.05
CA ILE A 441 -16.95 0.13 27.98
C ILE A 441 -17.18 -0.99 26.97
N TYR A 442 -17.49 -2.21 27.44
CA TYR A 442 -17.85 -3.33 26.56
C TYR A 442 -19.09 -3.03 25.74
N HIS A 443 -20.09 -2.37 26.35
CA HIS A 443 -21.30 -2.01 25.63
C HIS A 443 -21.01 -0.96 24.55
N ILE A 444 -20.20 0.06 24.84
CA ILE A 444 -19.76 1.10 23.89
C ILE A 444 -18.98 0.47 22.73
N MET A 445 -18.05 -0.46 23.03
CA MET A 445 -17.28 -1.18 22.02
C MET A 445 -18.15 -2.09 21.16
N ALA A 446 -19.19 -2.72 21.74
CA ALA A 446 -20.12 -3.58 21.00
C ALA A 446 -21.12 -2.78 20.14
N THR A 447 -21.40 -1.54 20.49
CA THR A 447 -22.31 -0.65 19.74
C THR A 447 -21.63 0.16 18.64
N GLN A 448 -20.29 0.11 18.52
CA GLN A 448 -19.61 0.69 17.36
C GLN A 448 -19.78 -0.23 16.14
N PRO A 449 -20.42 0.22 15.05
CA PRO A 449 -20.54 -0.57 13.83
C PRO A 449 -19.19 -0.57 13.10
N GLY A 450 -18.37 -1.60 13.33
CA GLY A 450 -17.09 -1.71 12.63
C GLY A 450 -16.13 -2.83 13.03
N ALA A 451 -16.50 -3.77 13.92
CA ALA A 451 -15.64 -4.91 14.26
C ALA A 451 -16.29 -6.22 13.81
N THR A 452 -15.93 -6.65 12.60
CA THR A 452 -16.20 -7.97 12.03
C THR A 452 -15.68 -9.06 12.96
N ALA A 453 -16.59 -9.94 13.40
CA ALA A 453 -16.28 -11.12 14.18
C ALA A 453 -15.58 -12.17 13.29
N LEU A 454 -14.34 -12.51 13.62
CA LEU A 454 -13.66 -13.70 13.11
C LEU A 454 -14.31 -14.96 13.72
N PRO A 455 -14.57 -16.04 12.94
CA PRO A 455 -15.12 -17.26 13.48
C PRO A 455 -14.05 -18.03 14.26
N ARG A 456 -14.41 -18.44 15.47
CA ARG A 456 -13.68 -19.39 16.31
C ARG A 456 -13.54 -20.73 15.59
N GLY A 457 -12.30 -21.16 15.36
CA GLY A 457 -11.97 -22.54 15.05
C GLY A 457 -12.36 -23.46 16.22
N GLY A 458 -13.16 -24.47 15.91
CA GLY A 458 -13.55 -25.54 16.82
C GLY A 458 -13.01 -26.87 16.30
N LYS A 459 -12.18 -27.50 17.16
CA LYS A 459 -11.78 -28.90 17.32
C LYS A 459 -11.78 -29.84 16.10
#